data_AF-A0A9D4N9Z6-F1
#
_entry.id   AF-A0A9D4N9Z6-F1
#
_cell.length_a   1.000
_cell.length_b   1.000
_cell.length_c   1.000
_cell.angle_alpha   90.00
_cell.angle_beta   90.00
_cell.angle_gamma   90.00
#
_symmetry.space_group_name_H-M   'P 1'
#
loop_
_entity.id
_entity.type
_entity.pdbx_description
1 polymer ?
#
loop_
_entity_poly.entity_id
_entity_poly.type
_entity_poly.pdbx_seq_one_letter_code
_entity_poly.pdbx_strand_id
1 'polypeptide(L)' 'MPAHKVFSACIRYLKDHLVNLQSVPGKSLKFREMHWVLTVPAIWDDSAKQFMREAAVEVRMPMN' A
#
# COMPACT_ATOMS: atom_id res chain seq x y z
N MET A 1 15.63 -12.15 3.16
CA MET A 1 14.31 -11.68 2.69
C MET A 1 14.53 -10.49 1.78
N PRO A 2 14.04 -10.48 0.52
CA PRO A 2 14.22 -9.35 -0.39
C PRO A 2 13.52 -8.09 0.12
N ALA A 3 14.14 -6.92 -0.06
CA ALA A 3 13.59 -5.64 0.37
C ALA A 3 12.18 -5.40 -0.20
N HIS A 4 11.93 -5.81 -1.45
CA HIS A 4 10.63 -5.68 -2.10
C HIS A 4 9.51 -6.31 -1.28
N LYS A 5 9.72 -7.55 -0.80
CA LYS A 5 8.75 -8.26 0.05
C LYS A 5 8.49 -7.53 1.37
N VAL A 6 9.52 -6.91 1.94
CA VAL A 6 9.39 -6.13 3.19
C VAL A 6 8.48 -4.92 2.95
N PHE A 7 8.78 -4.13 1.92
CA PHE A 7 7.98 -2.94 1.62
C PHE A 7 6.54 -3.28 1.22
N SER A 8 6.33 -4.32 0.40
CA SER A 8 4.99 -4.81 0.06
C SER A 8 4.22 -5.26 1.31
N ALA A 9 4.86 -5.95 2.25
CA ALA A 9 4.24 -6.35 3.52
C ALA A 9 3.87 -5.14 4.39
N CYS A 10 4.76 -4.14 4.52
CA CYS A 10 4.47 -2.91 5.27
C CYS A 10 3.29 -2.14 4.66
N ILE A 11 3.27 -1.96 3.33
CA ILE A 11 2.18 -1.27 2.63
C ILE A 11 0.85 -2.00 2.85
N ARG A 12 0.86 -3.34 2.74
CA ARG A 12 -0.34 -4.17 2.99
C ARG A 12 -0.85 -4.01 4.41
N TYR A 13 0.04 -4.08 5.40
CA TYR A 13 -0.34 -3.93 6.80
C TYR A 13 -1.00 -2.57 7.07
N LEU A 14 -0.39 -1.46 6.62
CA LEU A 14 -0.95 -0.12 6.84
C LEU A 14 -2.33 0.04 6.17
N LYS A 15 -2.47 -0.48 4.95
CA LYS A 15 -3.72 -0.48 4.20
C LYS A 15 -4.82 -1.27 4.92
N ASP A 16 -4.54 -2.52 5.29
CA ASP A 16 -5.52 -3.40 5.94
C ASP A 16 -5.88 -2.87 7.33
N HIS A 17 -4.92 -2.32 8.07
CA HIS A 17 -5.17 -1.66 9.35
C HIS A 17 -6.14 -0.48 9.22
N LEU A 18 -5.95 0.39 8.22
CA LEU A 18 -6.86 1.52 7.95
C LEU A 18 -8.27 1.06 7.56
N VAL A 19 -8.40 0.02 6.73
CA VAL A 19 -9.70 -0.56 6.37
C VAL A 19 -10.41 -1.14 7.59
N ASN A 20 -9.66 -1.84 8.46
CA ASN A 20 -10.21 -2.41 9.69
C ASN A 20 -10.67 -1.33 10.68
N LEU A 21 -9.92 -0.23 10.79
CA LEU A 21 -10.32 0.92 11.61
C LEU A 21 -11.61 1.60 11.10
N GLN A 22 -11.91 1.49 9.80
CA GLN A 22 -13.13 2.04 9.21
C GLN A 22 -14.33 1.10 9.28
N SER A 23 -14.13 -0.18 9.62
CA SER A 23 -15.19 -1.19 9.73
C SER A 23 -16.11 -0.98 10.94
N VAL A 24 -16.13 0.23 11.51
CA VAL A 24 -17.05 0.69 12.55
C VAL A 24 -18.49 0.70 11.99
N PRO A 25 -19.52 0.31 12.77
CA PRO A 25 -20.89 0.19 12.27
C PRO A 25 -21.38 1.46 11.57
N GLY A 26 -21.83 1.33 10.31
CA GLY A 26 -22.46 2.40 9.53
C GLY A 26 -21.63 2.96 8.36
N LYS A 27 -20.34 2.61 8.21
CA LYS A 27 -19.50 3.03 7.07
C LYS A 27 -18.58 1.92 6.58
N SER A 28 -19.13 0.89 5.91
CA SER A 28 -18.27 -0.08 5.21
C SER A 28 -17.71 0.56 3.93
N LEU A 29 -16.63 1.33 4.04
CA LEU A 29 -15.89 1.82 2.88
C LEU A 29 -15.19 0.64 2.21
N LYS A 30 -15.49 0.41 0.93
CA LYS A 30 -14.83 -0.67 0.20
C LYS A 30 -13.44 -0.20 -0.18
N PHE A 31 -12.45 -1.09 -0.13
CA PHE A 31 -11.08 -0.81 -0.59
C PHE A 31 -11.01 -0.12 -1.97
N ARG A 32 -11.94 -0.47 -2.88
CA ARG A 32 -12.02 0.10 -4.24
C ARG A 32 -12.51 1.54 -4.30
N GLU A 33 -13.07 2.07 -3.22
CA GLU A 33 -13.63 3.43 -3.13
C GLU A 33 -12.62 4.44 -2.55
N MET A 34 -11.40 4.00 -2.22
CA MET A 34 -10.38 4.81 -1.57
C MET A 34 -9.22 5.11 -2.52
N HIS A 35 -8.79 6.38 -2.53
CA HIS A 35 -7.54 6.79 -3.16
C HIS A 35 -6.40 6.67 -2.16
N TRP A 36 -5.36 5.92 -2.54
CA TRP A 36 -4.17 5.68 -1.71
C TRP A 36 -3.00 6.51 -2.23
N VAL A 37 -2.35 7.24 -1.33
CA VAL A 37 -1.16 8.04 -1.64
C VAL A 37 0.01 7.49 -0.84
N LEU A 38 1.07 7.08 -1.54
CA LEU A 38 2.34 6.68 -0.94
C LEU A 38 3.35 7.81 -1.17
N THR A 39 3.81 8.43 -0.10
CA THR A 39 4.85 9.46 -0.16
C THR A 39 6.23 8.81 -0.27
N VAL A 40 7.11 9.43 -1.05
CA VAL A 40 8.53 9.05 -1.16
C VAL A 40 9.38 10.31 -1.07
N PRO A 41 10.61 10.23 -0.53
CA PRO A 41 11.49 11.40 -0.42
C PRO A 41 11.82 11.99 -1.80
N ALA A 42 11.84 13.33 -1.90
CA ALA A 42 12.13 14.02 -3.15
C ALA A 42 13.56 13.74 -3.67
N ILE A 43 14.51 13.52 -2.76
CA ILE A 43 15.93 13.25 -3.05
C ILE A 43 16.20 11.85 -3.61
N TRP A 44 15.20 10.98 -3.67
CA TRP A 44 15.38 9.64 -4.24
C TRP A 44 15.48 9.70 -5.76
N ASP A 45 16.31 8.82 -6.31
CA ASP A 45 16.39 8.63 -7.75
C ASP A 45 15.12 7.94 -8.30
N ASP A 46 15.00 7.91 -9.62
CA ASP A 46 13.80 7.36 -10.27
C ASP A 46 13.69 5.84 -10.07
N SER A 47 14.81 5.14 -9.88
CA SER A 47 14.84 3.70 -9.62
C SER A 47 14.23 3.37 -8.26
N ALA A 48 14.62 4.09 -7.21
CA ALA A 48 14.07 3.92 -5.86
C ALA A 48 12.59 4.33 -5.80
N LYS A 49 12.20 5.40 -6.52
CA LYS A 49 10.78 5.77 -6.67
C LYS A 49 9.99 4.66 -7.37
N GLN A 50 10.54 4.08 -8.44
CA GLN A 50 9.91 3.00 -9.19
C GLN A 50 9.78 1.71 -8.36
N PHE A 51 10.82 1.37 -7.60
CA PHE A 51 10.81 0.24 -6.68
C PHE A 51 9.66 0.32 -5.67
N MET A 52 9.40 1.52 -5.11
CA MET A 52 8.26 1.72 -4.21
C MET A 52 6.90 1.61 -4.92
N ARG A 53 6.80 2.07 -6.18
CA ARG A 53 5.58 1.90 -6.98
C ARG A 53 5.29 0.43 -7.22
N GLU A 54 6.29 -0.37 -7.56
CA GLU A 54 6.13 -1.80 -7.80
C GLU A 54 5.67 -2.52 -6.53
N ALA A 55 6.27 -2.21 -5.38
CA ALA A 55 5.83 -2.76 -4.10
C ALA A 55 4.37 -2.38 -3.78
N ALA A 56 3.96 -1.16 -4.10
CA ALA A 56 2.56 -0.73 -3.94
C ALA A 56 1.60 -1.44 -4.93
N VAL A 57 2.04 -1.67 -6.17
CA VAL A 57 1.25 -2.41 -7.20
C VAL A 57 1.04 -3.86 -6.78
N GLU A 58 2.05 -4.53 -6.20
CA GLU A 58 1.92 -5.90 -5.65
C GLU A 58 0.85 -6.00 -4.56
N VAL A 59 0.61 -4.93 -3.80
CA VAL A 59 -0.46 -4.88 -2.78
C VAL A 59 -1.85 -4.61 -3.38
N ARG A 60 -1.89 -3.92 -4.53
CA ARG A 60 -3.14 -3.61 -5.26
C ARG A 60 -3.66 -4.80 -6.05
N MET A 61 -2.78 -5.64 -6.57
CA MET A 61 -3.17 -6.89 -7.22
C MET A 61 -3.47 -7.94 -6.14
N PRO A 62 -4.60 -8.67 -6.23
CA PRO A 62 -4.79 -9.84 -5.39
C PRO A 62 -3.65 -10.83 -5.68
N MET A 63 -3.03 -11.35 -4.63
CA MET A 63 -2.11 -12.48 -4.75
C MET A 63 -2.98 -13.69 -5.10
N ASN A 64 -2.82 -14.21 -6.32
CA ASN A 64 -3.53 -15.40 -6.79
C ASN A 64 -3.17 -16.62 -5.94
#